data_AF-A0A2K8U8N0-F1
#
_entry.id   AF-A0A2K8U8N0-F1
#
_cell.length_a   1.000
_cell.length_b   1.000
_cell.length_c   1.000
_cell.angle_alpha   90.00
_cell.angle_beta   90.00
_cell.angle_gamma   90.00
#
_symmetry.space_group_name_H-M   'P 1'
#
loop_
_entity.id
_entity.type
_entity.pdbx_description
1 polymer ?
#
loop_
_entity_poly.entity_id
_entity_poly.type
_entity_poly.pdbx_seq_one_letter_code
_entity_poly.pdbx_strand_id
1 'polypeptide(L)'
;MTPLRSRRWFLVPVALTLLAVAALPAFAGKAPPPDTQVIALIAPDPGSPAAQAAAGPPLDSAAAAAAQPRPSVPDRLLGVLRDPNVAYVLLLLGVYGLVFELANPGTVLPGTLGAVSLVLALYAFALLPVNWAGLALIGLGLGLMIAEAFTPSFGALGLGGILTFVIGSVILIDSEAPGGAVSLPLIAGFAVASAVLLALVAGLAVRTHRRPVVTGGEQLIGAGGTAVAGFPGAGTVHLHGEVWGARCPQPIPPGAAIRVLARDGLTLVVEPLSQEEQSNRK
;
A
#
# COMPACT_ATOMS: atom_id res chain seq x y z
N MET A 1 -8.27 1.23 47.44
CA MET A 1 -9.54 1.03 46.71
C MET A 1 -9.86 2.30 45.95
N THR A 2 -9.64 2.30 44.63
CA THR A 2 -10.12 3.33 43.70
C THR A 2 -10.15 2.67 42.32
N PRO A 3 -11.32 2.46 41.68
CA PRO A 3 -11.39 1.75 40.42
C PRO A 3 -11.04 2.69 39.27
N LEU A 4 -10.09 2.26 38.43
CA LEU A 4 -9.71 2.86 37.16
C LEU A 4 -10.90 2.88 36.19
N ARG A 5 -11.60 4.02 36.14
CA ARG A 5 -12.66 4.34 35.18
C ARG A 5 -12.09 5.27 34.10
N SER A 6 -11.59 4.75 32.98
CA SER A 6 -11.42 5.59 31.76
C SER A 6 -11.14 4.87 30.43
N ARG A 7 -11.37 3.56 30.30
CA ARG A 7 -11.17 2.85 29.01
C ARG A 7 -12.24 3.10 27.92
N ARG A 8 -13.08 4.13 28.08
CA ARG A 8 -14.22 4.43 27.18
C ARG A 8 -13.97 5.54 26.16
N TRP A 9 -12.87 6.29 26.25
CA TRP A 9 -12.62 7.44 25.37
C TRP A 9 -12.06 7.08 23.97
N PHE A 10 -11.51 5.88 23.80
CA PHE A 10 -10.94 5.44 22.50
C PHE A 10 -11.98 4.92 21.51
N LEU A 11 -13.20 4.58 21.96
CA LEU A 11 -14.26 4.06 21.08
C LEU A 11 -15.20 5.15 20.55
N VAL A 12 -15.23 6.33 21.18
CA VAL A 12 -16.15 7.41 20.81
C VAL A 12 -15.89 7.97 19.42
N PRO A 13 -14.65 8.25 18.96
CA PRO A 13 -14.47 8.82 17.62
C PRO A 13 -14.79 7.82 16.51
N VAL A 14 -14.46 6.53 16.67
CA VAL A 14 -14.74 5.48 15.67
C VAL A 14 -16.24 5.17 15.59
N ALA A 15 -16.93 5.06 16.74
CA ALA A 15 -18.37 4.83 16.78
C ALA A 15 -19.17 6.04 16.29
N LEU A 16 -18.71 7.27 16.56
CA LEU A 16 -19.38 8.49 16.10
C LEU A 16 -19.22 8.69 14.58
N THR A 17 -18.07 8.28 14.02
CA THR A 17 -17.84 8.32 12.56
C THR A 17 -18.64 7.23 11.84
N LEU A 18 -18.77 6.03 12.43
CA LEU A 18 -19.62 4.95 11.91
C LEU A 18 -21.13 5.26 12.03
N LEU A 19 -21.57 5.92 13.10
CA LEU A 19 -22.97 6.33 13.29
C LEU A 19 -23.38 7.44 12.30
N ALA A 20 -22.46 8.34 11.95
CA ALA A 20 -22.72 9.39 10.95
C ALA A 20 -22.88 8.83 9.52
N VAL A 21 -22.19 7.74 9.18
CA VAL A 21 -22.30 7.08 7.86
C VAL A 21 -23.51 6.12 7.81
N ALA A 22 -23.85 5.46 8.92
CA ALA A 22 -25.01 4.57 9.02
C ALA A 22 -26.36 5.30 9.09
N ALA A 23 -26.37 6.63 9.31
CA ALA A 23 -27.58 7.44 9.40
C ALA A 23 -28.05 8.02 8.05
N LEU A 24 -27.42 7.68 6.91
CA LEU A 24 -28.02 7.96 5.61
C LEU A 24 -29.25 7.06 5.44
N PRO A 25 -30.45 7.61 5.20
CA PRO A 25 -31.62 6.79 4.95
C PRO A 25 -31.34 5.92 3.73
N ALA A 26 -31.56 4.61 3.88
CA ALA A 26 -31.67 3.66 2.79
C ALA A 26 -32.85 4.09 1.91
N PHE A 27 -32.60 5.02 0.99
CA PHE A 27 -33.54 5.35 -0.07
C PHE A 27 -33.40 4.25 -1.11
N ALA A 28 -34.07 3.13 -0.82
CA ALA A 28 -34.38 2.10 -1.78
C ALA A 28 -34.87 2.79 -3.06
N GLY A 29 -34.20 2.48 -4.17
CA GLY A 29 -34.68 2.85 -5.50
C GLY A 29 -36.06 2.28 -5.69
N LYS A 30 -37.09 3.09 -5.45
CA LYS A 30 -38.42 2.83 -5.99
C LYS A 30 -38.29 3.09 -7.48
N ALA A 31 -38.21 2.02 -8.27
CA ALA A 31 -38.42 2.09 -9.70
C ALA A 31 -39.68 2.94 -9.97
N PRO A 32 -39.69 3.83 -10.97
CA PRO A 32 -40.91 4.54 -11.34
C PRO A 32 -42.00 3.49 -11.64
N PRO A 33 -43.24 3.65 -11.13
CA PRO A 33 -44.30 2.72 -11.45
C PRO A 33 -44.52 2.69 -12.98
N PRO A 34 -44.86 1.52 -13.55
CA PRO A 34 -44.98 1.31 -14.99
C PRO A 34 -46.07 2.15 -15.67
N ASP A 35 -46.83 2.94 -14.92
CA ASP A 35 -48.05 3.61 -15.38
C ASP A 35 -47.78 5.01 -15.97
N THR A 36 -46.53 5.50 -15.93
CA THR A 36 -46.20 6.86 -16.39
C THR A 36 -46.18 6.98 -17.92
N GLN A 37 -46.20 5.88 -18.67
CA GLN A 37 -46.29 5.90 -20.14
C GLN A 37 -47.72 5.98 -20.68
N VAL A 38 -48.76 5.84 -19.84
CA VAL A 38 -50.16 5.82 -20.31
C VAL A 38 -50.82 7.20 -20.32
N ILE A 39 -50.24 8.21 -19.64
CA ILE A 39 -50.83 9.57 -19.56
C ILE A 39 -50.49 10.44 -20.79
N ALA A 40 -49.65 9.96 -21.71
CA ALA A 40 -49.34 10.67 -22.96
C ALA A 40 -50.40 10.50 -24.08
N LEU A 41 -51.51 9.78 -23.83
CA LEU A 41 -52.51 9.44 -24.86
C LEU A 41 -53.90 10.05 -24.63
N ILE A 42 -54.00 11.24 -24.03
CA ILE A 42 -55.19 12.08 -24.13
C ILE A 42 -54.73 13.53 -24.33
N ALA A 43 -54.22 13.83 -25.53
CA ALA A 43 -54.20 15.19 -26.02
C ALA A 43 -55.65 15.52 -26.44
N PRO A 44 -56.34 16.51 -25.83
CA PRO A 44 -57.63 16.93 -26.32
C PRO A 44 -57.48 17.52 -27.73
N ASP A 45 -58.43 17.20 -28.61
CA ASP A 45 -58.54 17.75 -29.97
C ASP A 45 -58.45 19.29 -29.91
N PRO A 46 -57.47 19.93 -30.60
CA PRO A 46 -57.26 21.37 -30.55
C PRO A 46 -58.44 22.19 -31.12
N GLY A 47 -59.47 21.54 -31.68
CA GLY A 47 -60.67 22.19 -32.22
C GLY A 47 -61.89 22.26 -31.31
N SER A 48 -61.90 21.68 -30.09
CA SER A 48 -63.15 21.62 -29.32
C SER A 48 -63.54 22.98 -28.67
N PRO A 49 -64.83 23.37 -28.69
CA PRO A 49 -65.31 24.63 -28.10
C PRO A 49 -65.15 24.70 -26.57
N ALA A 50 -64.81 23.58 -25.91
CA ALA A 50 -64.50 23.54 -24.48
C ALA A 50 -63.07 24.02 -24.14
N ALA A 51 -62.14 23.98 -25.10
CA ALA A 51 -60.74 24.37 -24.88
C ALA A 51 -60.55 25.91 -24.82
N GLN A 52 -61.41 26.67 -25.50
CA GLN A 52 -61.33 28.15 -25.52
C GLN A 52 -62.02 28.81 -24.32
N ALA A 53 -62.92 28.09 -23.64
CA ALA A 53 -63.65 28.61 -22.47
C ALA A 53 -62.88 28.46 -21.14
N ALA A 54 -61.75 27.74 -21.13
CA ALA A 54 -60.90 27.54 -19.94
C ALA A 54 -59.66 28.45 -19.92
N ALA A 55 -59.61 29.48 -20.77
CA ALA A 55 -58.59 30.52 -20.71
C ALA A 55 -58.87 31.50 -19.56
N GLY A 56 -58.58 31.05 -18.33
CA GLY A 56 -58.35 31.96 -17.22
C GLY A 56 -57.19 32.92 -17.52
N PRO A 57 -57.05 34.04 -16.79
CA PRO A 57 -56.00 35.02 -17.04
C PRO A 57 -54.62 34.33 -17.07
N PRO A 58 -53.70 34.78 -17.94
CA PRO A 58 -52.45 34.09 -18.18
C PRO A 58 -51.68 33.99 -16.87
N LEU A 59 -51.60 32.79 -16.31
CA LEU A 59 -50.70 32.52 -15.20
C LEU A 59 -49.29 32.73 -15.76
N ASP A 60 -48.56 33.67 -15.17
CA ASP A 60 -47.16 33.99 -15.44
C ASP A 60 -46.28 32.73 -15.31
N SER A 61 -46.30 31.88 -16.33
CA SER A 61 -45.44 30.70 -16.47
C SER A 61 -43.98 31.10 -16.75
N ALA A 62 -43.71 32.39 -16.93
CA ALA A 62 -42.37 32.96 -17.05
C ALA A 62 -41.64 33.08 -15.70
N ALA A 63 -42.33 33.14 -14.56
CA ALA A 63 -41.70 33.28 -13.24
C ALA A 63 -41.29 31.93 -12.61
N ALA A 64 -41.84 30.80 -13.09
CA ALA A 64 -41.55 29.46 -12.56
C ALA A 64 -40.33 28.78 -13.20
N ALA A 65 -39.73 29.37 -14.24
CA ALA A 65 -38.68 28.73 -15.04
C ALA A 65 -37.23 28.98 -14.55
N ALA A 66 -37.00 29.76 -13.47
CA ALA A 66 -35.66 30.27 -13.15
C ALA A 66 -35.13 29.97 -11.74
N ALA A 67 -35.67 28.97 -11.03
CA ALA A 67 -35.09 28.52 -9.77
C ALA A 67 -34.77 27.03 -9.83
N GLN A 68 -33.78 26.64 -10.64
CA GLN A 68 -33.07 25.38 -10.41
C GLN A 68 -32.58 25.41 -8.95
N PRO A 69 -33.09 24.54 -8.05
CA PRO A 69 -32.65 24.55 -6.67
C PRO A 69 -31.14 24.36 -6.66
N ARG A 70 -30.40 25.32 -6.08
CA ARG A 70 -28.95 25.22 -5.96
C ARG A 70 -28.64 23.88 -5.28
N PRO A 71 -27.77 23.02 -5.85
CA PRO A 71 -27.52 21.70 -5.29
C PRO A 71 -27.08 21.85 -3.84
N SER A 72 -27.79 21.15 -2.95
CA SER A 72 -27.52 21.15 -1.52
C SER A 72 -26.16 20.49 -1.25
N VAL A 73 -25.59 20.70 -0.06
CA VAL A 73 -24.29 20.11 0.30
C VAL A 73 -24.29 18.57 0.15
N PRO A 74 -25.34 17.84 0.58
CA PRO A 74 -25.47 16.41 0.30
C PRO A 74 -25.49 16.07 -1.20
N ASP A 75 -26.23 16.83 -2.01
CA ASP A 75 -26.31 16.56 -3.46
C ASP A 75 -24.96 16.73 -4.15
N ARG A 76 -24.13 17.68 -3.70
CA ARG A 76 -22.76 17.84 -4.19
C ARG A 76 -21.86 16.68 -3.77
N LEU A 77 -21.94 16.25 -2.52
CA LEU A 77 -21.16 15.12 -2.03
C LEU A 77 -21.51 13.84 -2.79
N LEU A 78 -22.81 13.59 -3.01
CA LEU A 78 -23.31 12.47 -3.80
C LEU A 78 -22.88 12.59 -5.27
N GLY A 79 -22.85 13.80 -5.83
CA GLY A 79 -22.32 14.06 -7.17
C GLY A 79 -20.84 13.70 -7.30
N VAL A 80 -20.02 14.03 -6.30
CA VAL A 80 -18.59 13.68 -6.28
C VAL A 80 -18.36 12.18 -6.12
N LEU A 81 -19.18 11.49 -5.31
CA LEU A 81 -19.09 10.04 -5.12
C LEU A 81 -19.55 9.22 -6.33
N ARG A 82 -20.34 9.83 -7.23
CA ARG A 82 -20.71 9.20 -8.51
C ARG A 82 -19.62 9.25 -9.56
N ASP A 83 -18.53 10.00 -9.34
CA ASP A 83 -17.38 9.99 -10.24
C ASP A 83 -16.53 8.72 -9.99
N PRO A 84 -16.38 7.84 -11.00
CA PRO A 84 -15.60 6.61 -10.87
C PRO A 84 -14.12 6.85 -10.54
N ASN A 85 -13.53 7.97 -10.99
CA ASN A 85 -12.15 8.31 -10.68
C ASN A 85 -12.00 8.68 -9.19
N VAL A 86 -12.97 9.39 -8.64
CA VAL A 86 -12.96 9.76 -7.21
C VAL A 86 -13.13 8.52 -6.35
N ALA A 87 -14.09 7.65 -6.69
CA ALA A 87 -14.27 6.37 -6.00
C ALA A 87 -12.98 5.54 -6.02
N TYR A 88 -12.31 5.47 -7.18
CA TYR A 88 -11.03 4.79 -7.35
C TYR A 88 -9.89 5.39 -6.52
N VAL A 89 -9.77 6.72 -6.48
CA VAL A 89 -8.77 7.40 -5.64
C VAL A 89 -9.04 7.15 -4.15
N LEU A 90 -10.31 7.18 -3.72
CA LEU A 90 -10.70 6.88 -2.34
C LEU A 90 -10.37 5.42 -1.96
N LEU A 91 -10.54 4.48 -2.88
CA LEU A 91 -10.16 3.07 -2.70
C LEU A 91 -8.66 2.95 -2.43
N LEU A 92 -7.85 3.53 -3.32
CA LEU A 92 -6.39 3.48 -3.20
C LEU A 92 -5.91 4.17 -1.92
N LEU A 93 -6.42 5.36 -1.64
CA LEU A 93 -6.11 6.09 -0.41
C LEU A 93 -6.50 5.27 0.83
N GLY A 94 -7.64 4.58 0.75
CA GLY A 94 -8.12 3.70 1.82
C GLY A 94 -7.17 2.55 2.11
N VAL A 95 -6.80 1.82 1.06
CA VAL A 95 -5.87 0.68 1.17
C VAL A 95 -4.49 1.14 1.64
N TYR A 96 -3.91 2.18 1.02
CA TYR A 96 -2.58 2.67 1.41
C TYR A 96 -2.57 3.30 2.81
N GLY A 97 -3.63 3.97 3.24
CA GLY A 97 -3.75 4.51 4.59
C GLY A 97 -3.74 3.41 5.66
N LEU A 98 -4.45 2.29 5.41
CA LEU A 98 -4.41 1.11 6.26
C LEU A 98 -3.03 0.46 6.28
N VAL A 99 -2.41 0.26 5.11
CA VAL A 99 -1.05 -0.29 5.01
C VAL A 99 -0.05 0.57 5.76
N PHE A 100 -0.15 1.89 5.67
CA PHE A 100 0.74 2.81 6.36
C PHE A 100 0.61 2.71 7.89
N GLU A 101 -0.61 2.57 8.42
CA GLU A 101 -0.83 2.33 9.85
C GLU A 101 -0.25 0.98 10.30
N LEU A 102 -0.43 -0.08 9.49
CA LEU A 102 0.14 -1.40 9.79
C LEU A 102 1.67 -1.42 9.73
N ALA A 103 2.27 -0.67 8.81
CA ALA A 103 3.71 -0.54 8.67
C ALA A 103 4.35 0.31 9.78
N ASN A 104 3.62 1.28 10.32
CA ASN A 104 4.09 2.20 11.36
C ASN A 104 3.17 2.12 12.59
N PRO A 105 3.30 1.06 13.41
CA PRO A 105 2.45 0.89 14.57
C PRO A 105 2.59 2.08 15.53
N GLY A 106 1.46 2.73 15.85
CA GLY A 106 1.41 3.88 16.76
C GLY A 106 0.82 5.16 16.15
N THR A 107 0.68 5.25 14.82
CA THR A 107 -0.02 6.37 14.16
C THR A 107 -1.46 5.98 13.81
N VAL A 108 -2.44 6.43 14.60
CA VAL A 108 -3.88 6.12 14.42
C VAL A 108 -4.54 6.94 13.30
N LEU A 109 -4.00 8.13 13.00
CA LEU A 109 -4.54 9.03 11.97
C LEU A 109 -4.65 8.40 10.57
N PRO A 110 -3.57 7.80 10.00
CA PRO A 110 -3.58 7.31 8.63
C PRO A 110 -4.55 6.15 8.37
N GLY A 111 -4.67 5.17 9.27
CA GLY A 111 -5.60 4.06 9.06
C GLY A 111 -7.03 4.40 9.46
N THR A 112 -7.27 5.36 10.36
CA THR A 112 -8.64 5.90 10.55
C THR A 112 -9.11 6.62 9.28
N LEU A 113 -8.25 7.48 8.71
CA LEU A 113 -8.54 8.16 7.44
C LEU A 113 -8.72 7.14 6.31
N GLY A 114 -7.85 6.13 6.26
CA GLY A 114 -7.90 5.05 5.27
C GLY A 114 -9.17 4.20 5.40
N ALA A 115 -9.60 3.85 6.61
CA ALA A 115 -10.83 3.11 6.83
C ALA A 115 -12.07 3.91 6.38
N VAL A 116 -12.13 5.20 6.70
CA VAL A 116 -13.23 6.07 6.26
C VAL A 116 -13.26 6.20 4.74
N SER A 117 -12.12 6.46 4.10
CA SER A 117 -12.07 6.57 2.64
C SER A 117 -12.37 5.24 1.95
N LEU A 118 -11.96 4.11 2.53
CA LEU A 118 -12.28 2.78 2.00
C LEU A 118 -13.79 2.49 2.06
N VAL A 119 -14.45 2.81 3.16
CA VAL A 119 -15.91 2.66 3.29
C VAL A 119 -16.63 3.56 2.27
N LEU A 120 -16.20 4.81 2.11
CA LEU A 120 -16.78 5.71 1.11
C LEU A 120 -16.57 5.23 -0.32
N ALA A 121 -15.40 4.66 -0.63
CA ALA A 121 -15.11 4.08 -1.94
C ALA A 121 -16.02 2.88 -2.24
N LEU A 122 -16.16 1.96 -1.28
CA LEU A 122 -17.05 0.79 -1.41
C LEU A 122 -18.51 1.22 -1.56
N TYR A 123 -18.94 2.25 -0.83
CA TYR A 123 -20.27 2.83 -0.99
C TYR A 123 -20.46 3.44 -2.38
N ALA A 124 -19.48 4.21 -2.87
CA ALA A 124 -19.51 4.77 -4.23
C ALA A 124 -19.63 3.64 -5.27
N PHE A 125 -18.78 2.61 -5.19
CA PHE A 125 -18.85 1.46 -6.10
C PHE A 125 -20.16 0.68 -6.01
N ALA A 126 -20.84 0.66 -4.85
CA ALA A 126 -22.18 0.08 -4.75
C ALA A 126 -23.27 0.88 -5.49
N LEU A 127 -23.03 2.18 -5.73
CA LEU A 127 -23.92 3.05 -6.53
C LEU A 127 -23.62 3.00 -8.03
N LEU A 128 -22.42 2.57 -8.40
CA LEU A 128 -21.98 2.40 -9.78
C LEU A 128 -22.23 0.94 -10.25
N PRO A 129 -22.53 0.71 -11.54
CA PRO A 129 -22.63 -0.64 -12.11
C PRO A 129 -21.21 -1.25 -12.27
N VAL A 130 -20.58 -1.60 -11.15
CA VAL A 130 -19.22 -2.14 -11.13
C VAL A 130 -19.17 -3.65 -11.34
N ASN A 131 -18.09 -4.11 -11.96
CA ASN A 131 -17.78 -5.53 -12.03
C ASN A 131 -17.05 -5.97 -10.75
N TRP A 132 -17.73 -6.81 -9.95
CA TRP A 132 -17.18 -7.37 -8.71
C TRP A 132 -15.90 -8.19 -8.94
N ALA A 133 -15.74 -8.83 -10.11
CA ALA A 133 -14.51 -9.53 -10.45
C ALA A 133 -13.33 -8.55 -10.62
N GLY A 134 -13.57 -7.40 -11.25
CA GLY A 134 -12.57 -6.33 -11.37
C GLY A 134 -12.16 -5.78 -10.01
N LEU A 135 -13.13 -5.53 -9.13
CA LEU A 135 -12.86 -5.07 -7.76
C LEU A 135 -12.06 -6.10 -6.94
N ALA A 136 -12.41 -7.38 -7.04
CA ALA A 136 -11.68 -8.47 -6.38
C ALA A 136 -10.24 -8.58 -6.90
N LEU A 137 -10.03 -8.47 -8.22
CA LEU A 137 -8.70 -8.48 -8.84
C LEU A 137 -7.85 -7.27 -8.39
N ILE A 138 -8.44 -6.08 -8.26
CA ILE A 138 -7.74 -4.92 -7.70
C ILE A 138 -7.31 -5.19 -6.26
N GLY A 139 -8.22 -5.66 -5.42
CA GLY A 139 -7.91 -6.01 -4.03
C GLY A 139 -6.83 -7.07 -3.92
N LEU A 140 -6.89 -8.11 -4.74
CA LEU A 140 -5.87 -9.15 -4.83
C LEU A 140 -4.52 -8.57 -5.28
N GLY A 141 -4.50 -7.77 -6.35
CA GLY A 141 -3.30 -7.14 -6.87
C GLY A 141 -2.61 -6.24 -5.84
N LEU A 142 -3.39 -5.40 -5.15
CA LEU A 142 -2.90 -4.59 -4.03
C LEU A 142 -2.36 -5.46 -2.90
N GLY A 143 -3.09 -6.52 -2.51
CA GLY A 143 -2.64 -7.48 -1.50
C GLY A 143 -1.31 -8.15 -1.85
N LEU A 144 -1.11 -8.54 -3.10
CA LEU A 144 0.15 -9.13 -3.59
C LEU A 144 1.30 -8.10 -3.58
N MET A 145 1.05 -6.85 -4.00
CA MET A 145 2.06 -5.78 -3.89
C MET A 145 2.45 -5.52 -2.43
N ILE A 146 1.48 -5.50 -1.53
CA ILE A 146 1.71 -5.30 -0.09
C ILE A 146 2.50 -6.48 0.48
N ALA A 147 2.13 -7.72 0.13
CA ALA A 147 2.83 -8.92 0.56
C ALA A 147 4.31 -8.90 0.12
N GLU A 148 4.60 -8.47 -1.11
CA GLU A 148 5.99 -8.26 -1.58
C GLU A 148 6.73 -7.20 -0.75
N ALA A 149 6.06 -6.14 -0.32
CA ALA A 149 6.69 -5.08 0.48
C ALA A 149 7.11 -5.57 1.88
N PHE A 150 6.34 -6.46 2.50
CA PHE A 150 6.67 -7.04 3.81
C PHE A 150 7.58 -8.26 3.73
N THR A 151 7.45 -9.05 2.66
CA THR A 151 8.25 -10.26 2.42
C THR A 151 8.81 -10.21 0.99
N PRO A 152 9.93 -9.50 0.76
CA PRO A 152 10.50 -9.34 -0.57
C PRO A 152 10.83 -10.70 -1.19
N SER A 153 10.07 -11.09 -2.22
CA SER A 153 10.11 -12.41 -2.87
C SER A 153 10.88 -12.38 -4.19
N PHE A 154 11.88 -11.50 -4.28
CA PHE A 154 12.61 -11.15 -5.51
C PHE A 154 11.77 -10.44 -6.58
N GLY A 155 10.65 -9.80 -6.19
CA GLY A 155 9.79 -9.02 -7.08
C GLY A 155 8.70 -9.82 -7.81
N ALA A 156 8.60 -11.14 -7.60
CA ALA A 156 7.62 -11.98 -8.28
C ALA A 156 6.17 -11.65 -7.86
N LEU A 157 5.90 -11.55 -6.55
CA LEU A 157 4.58 -11.15 -6.05
C LEU A 157 4.26 -9.70 -6.41
N GLY A 158 5.26 -8.82 -6.41
CA GLY A 158 5.11 -7.42 -6.82
C GLY A 158 4.69 -7.26 -8.29
N LEU A 159 5.40 -7.93 -9.21
CA LEU A 159 5.07 -7.92 -10.65
C LEU A 159 3.72 -8.57 -10.94
N GLY A 160 3.45 -9.72 -10.32
CA GLY A 160 2.14 -10.38 -10.41
C GLY A 160 1.02 -9.49 -9.87
N GLY A 161 1.28 -8.78 -8.77
CA GLY A 161 0.37 -7.80 -8.17
C GLY A 161 0.05 -6.65 -9.10
N ILE A 162 1.05 -6.05 -9.77
CA ILE A 162 0.85 -4.99 -10.78
C ILE A 162 0.00 -5.48 -11.93
N LEU A 163 0.32 -6.64 -12.52
CA LEU A 163 -0.45 -7.19 -13.64
C LEU A 163 -1.90 -7.44 -13.23
N THR A 164 -2.12 -8.06 -12.07
CA THR A 164 -3.46 -8.35 -11.54
C THR A 164 -4.24 -7.06 -11.26
N PHE A 165 -3.59 -6.06 -10.68
CA PHE A 165 -4.16 -4.75 -10.40
C PHE A 165 -4.59 -4.01 -11.68
N VAL A 166 -3.74 -4.00 -12.71
CA VAL A 166 -4.04 -3.35 -13.99
C VAL A 166 -5.20 -4.05 -14.69
N ILE A 167 -5.18 -5.39 -14.76
CA ILE A 167 -6.28 -6.18 -15.35
C ILE A 167 -7.58 -5.93 -14.59
N GLY A 168 -7.55 -5.96 -13.25
CA GLY A 168 -8.72 -5.67 -12.42
C GLY A 168 -9.26 -4.26 -12.63
N SER A 169 -8.37 -3.27 -12.76
CA SER A 169 -8.73 -1.87 -12.99
C SER A 169 -9.39 -1.63 -14.35
N VAL A 170 -8.95 -2.33 -15.39
CA VAL A 170 -9.56 -2.28 -16.72
C VAL A 170 -10.95 -2.93 -16.73
N ILE A 171 -11.13 -4.02 -15.98
CA ILE A 171 -12.40 -4.77 -15.90
C ILE A 171 -13.41 -4.10 -14.94
N LEU A 172 -12.96 -3.19 -14.08
CA LEU A 172 -13.72 -2.66 -12.93
C LEU A 172 -15.07 -2.02 -13.31
N ILE A 173 -15.13 -1.26 -14.40
CA ILE A 173 -16.34 -0.53 -14.80
C ILE A 173 -16.81 -1.01 -16.15
N ASP A 174 -18.09 -1.36 -16.21
CA ASP A 174 -18.76 -1.69 -17.44
C ASP A 174 -18.84 -0.43 -18.34
N SER A 175 -18.30 -0.54 -19.56
CA SER A 175 -18.10 0.61 -20.46
C SER A 175 -19.42 1.19 -21.00
N GLU A 176 -20.53 0.48 -20.79
CA GLU A 176 -21.90 0.84 -21.17
C GLU A 176 -22.60 1.74 -20.12
N ALA A 177 -21.95 2.05 -19.00
CA ALA A 177 -22.56 2.78 -17.89
C ALA A 177 -22.62 4.32 -18.08
N PRO A 178 -23.74 4.99 -17.74
CA PRO A 178 -23.82 6.45 -17.70
C PRO A 178 -22.99 6.98 -16.52
N GLY A 179 -21.75 7.38 -16.80
CA GLY A 179 -20.77 7.78 -15.77
C GLY A 179 -19.32 7.63 -16.21
N GLY A 180 -19.07 6.87 -17.28
CA GLY A 180 -17.74 6.65 -17.85
C GLY A 180 -16.90 5.65 -17.06
N ALA A 181 -15.88 5.08 -17.70
CA ALA A 181 -14.92 4.20 -17.04
C ALA A 181 -13.90 5.00 -16.22
N VAL A 182 -13.17 4.32 -15.32
CA VAL A 182 -11.98 4.91 -14.67
C VAL A 182 -10.99 5.32 -15.75
N SER A 183 -10.45 6.53 -15.64
CA SER A 183 -9.52 7.06 -16.62
C SER A 183 -8.26 6.20 -16.73
N LEU A 184 -7.96 5.71 -17.94
CA LEU A 184 -6.75 4.92 -18.21
C LEU A 184 -5.45 5.64 -17.76
N PRO A 185 -5.30 6.96 -17.93
CA PRO A 185 -4.13 7.69 -17.42
C PRO A 185 -3.95 7.56 -15.90
N LEU A 186 -5.04 7.50 -15.12
CA LEU A 186 -4.99 7.34 -13.68
C LEU A 186 -4.49 5.93 -13.31
N ILE A 187 -5.05 4.90 -13.96
CA ILE A 187 -4.62 3.51 -13.78
C ILE A 187 -3.14 3.37 -14.14
N ALA A 188 -2.73 3.90 -15.30
CA ALA A 188 -1.35 3.86 -15.75
C ALA A 188 -0.41 4.61 -14.79
N GLY A 189 -0.81 5.79 -14.32
CA GLY A 189 -0.05 6.58 -13.36
C GLY A 189 0.23 5.81 -12.06
N PHE A 190 -0.79 5.18 -11.49
CA PHE A 190 -0.63 4.35 -10.29
C PHE A 190 0.18 3.09 -10.55
N ALA A 191 -0.06 2.40 -11.66
CA ALA A 191 0.70 1.20 -12.03
C ALA A 191 2.19 1.51 -12.19
N VAL A 192 2.53 2.60 -12.87
CA VAL A 192 3.91 3.08 -13.04
C VAL A 192 4.52 3.48 -11.69
N ALA A 193 3.80 4.24 -10.87
CA ALA A 193 4.28 4.63 -9.54
C ALA A 193 4.61 3.40 -8.67
N SER A 194 3.71 2.41 -8.64
CA SER A 194 3.91 1.14 -7.93
C SER A 194 5.08 0.33 -8.50
N ALA A 195 5.23 0.28 -9.83
CA ALA A 195 6.34 -0.40 -10.49
C ALA A 195 7.69 0.24 -10.17
N VAL A 196 7.77 1.58 -10.20
CA VAL A 196 8.97 2.33 -9.83
C VAL A 196 9.32 2.07 -8.36
N LEU A 197 8.35 2.15 -7.46
CA LEU A 197 8.57 1.87 -6.04
C LEU A 197 9.12 0.46 -5.81
N LEU A 198 8.51 -0.55 -6.44
CA LEU A 198 8.97 -1.93 -6.36
C LEU A 198 10.38 -2.11 -6.94
N ALA A 199 10.68 -1.47 -8.08
CA ALA A 199 12.01 -1.51 -8.68
C ALA A 199 13.08 -0.87 -7.77
N LEU A 200 12.74 0.22 -7.08
CA LEU A 200 13.64 0.87 -6.12
C LEU A 200 13.91 -0.03 -4.90
N VAL A 201 12.85 -0.62 -4.33
CA VAL A 201 12.96 -1.54 -3.18
C VAL A 201 13.76 -2.78 -3.57
N ALA A 202 13.44 -3.41 -4.70
CA ALA A 202 14.16 -4.57 -5.22
C ALA A 202 15.64 -4.21 -5.51
N GLY A 203 15.91 -3.05 -6.11
CA GLY A 203 17.27 -2.58 -6.36
C GLY A 203 18.08 -2.39 -5.07
N LEU A 204 17.44 -1.86 -4.01
CA LEU A 204 18.08 -1.72 -2.70
C LEU A 204 18.32 -3.07 -2.03
N ALA A 205 17.35 -4.00 -2.11
CA ALA A 205 17.45 -5.35 -1.57
C ALA A 205 18.55 -6.17 -2.27
N VAL A 206 18.67 -6.07 -3.60
CA VAL A 206 19.75 -6.71 -4.35
C VAL A 206 21.11 -6.13 -3.94
N ARG A 207 21.20 -4.81 -3.71
CA ARG A 207 22.44 -4.17 -3.22
C ARG A 207 22.82 -4.66 -1.82
N THR A 208 21.86 -4.92 -0.93
CA THR A 208 22.15 -5.47 0.40
C THR A 208 22.54 -6.94 0.35
N HIS A 209 21.91 -7.76 -0.50
CA HIS A 209 22.28 -9.18 -0.66
C HIS A 209 23.58 -9.39 -1.44
N ARG A 210 23.99 -8.44 -2.28
CA ARG A 210 25.30 -8.45 -2.94
C ARG A 210 26.43 -7.88 -2.09
N ARG A 211 26.15 -7.43 -0.85
CA ARG A 211 27.23 -7.23 0.11
C ARG A 211 27.70 -8.63 0.53
N PRO A 212 29.00 -8.96 0.34
CA PRO A 212 29.51 -10.25 0.77
C PRO A 212 29.13 -10.46 2.24
N VAL A 213 28.69 -11.67 2.57
CA VAL A 213 28.31 -12.07 3.93
C VAL A 213 29.57 -11.98 4.80
N VAL A 214 29.80 -10.82 5.43
CA VAL A 214 30.86 -10.63 6.42
C VAL A 214 30.31 -11.06 7.79
N THR A 215 29.95 -12.33 7.92
CA THR A 215 29.63 -12.92 9.23
C THR A 215 30.85 -13.71 9.72
N GLY A 216 31.63 -13.09 10.62
CA GLY A 216 32.43 -13.67 11.73
C GLY A 216 33.46 -14.80 11.50
N GLY A 217 33.39 -15.57 10.41
CA GLY A 217 34.25 -16.73 10.15
C GLY A 217 35.27 -16.49 9.04
N GLU A 218 34.84 -15.93 7.91
CA GLU A 218 35.74 -15.63 6.78
C GLU A 218 36.58 -14.38 7.00
N GLN A 219 36.14 -13.47 7.87
CA GLN A 219 36.92 -12.27 8.21
C GLN A 219 38.20 -12.60 9.00
N LEU A 220 38.29 -13.81 9.57
CA LEU A 220 39.50 -14.30 10.21
C LEU A 220 40.54 -14.77 9.18
N ILE A 221 40.12 -15.28 8.01
CA ILE A 221 41.04 -15.77 6.98
C ILE A 221 41.66 -14.56 6.27
N GLY A 222 42.99 -14.47 6.27
CA GLY A 222 43.74 -13.31 5.79
C GLY A 222 43.90 -12.18 6.81
N ALA A 223 43.27 -12.26 7.99
CA ALA A 223 43.47 -11.27 9.05
C ALA A 223 44.87 -11.39 9.66
N GLY A 224 45.43 -10.23 10.02
CA GLY A 224 46.67 -10.11 10.77
C GLY A 224 46.41 -10.14 12.28
N GLY A 225 47.23 -10.86 13.03
CA GLY A 225 47.16 -10.95 14.48
C GLY A 225 48.54 -10.96 15.13
N THR A 226 48.59 -11.19 16.44
CA THR A 226 49.85 -11.34 17.19
C THR A 226 49.93 -12.69 17.87
N ALA A 227 51.09 -13.34 17.84
CA ALA A 227 51.32 -14.58 18.57
C ALA A 227 51.41 -14.29 20.08
N VAL A 228 50.72 -15.08 20.89
CA VAL A 228 50.77 -14.96 22.36
C VAL A 228 51.76 -15.98 22.91
N ALA A 229 51.51 -17.29 22.74
CA ALA A 229 52.41 -18.36 23.22
C ALA A 229 52.11 -19.72 22.56
N GLY A 230 53.01 -20.69 22.70
CA GLY A 230 52.73 -22.11 22.41
C GLY A 230 53.13 -22.65 21.03
N PHE A 231 53.97 -21.93 20.27
CA PHE A 231 54.54 -22.44 19.01
C PHE A 231 55.94 -23.00 19.25
N PRO A 232 56.37 -24.08 18.55
CA PRO A 232 55.73 -24.73 17.41
C PRO A 232 54.65 -25.76 17.80
N GLY A 233 53.70 -26.02 16.89
CA GLY A 233 52.61 -26.98 17.09
C GLY A 233 51.29 -26.27 17.38
N ALA A 234 50.86 -26.27 18.63
CA ALA A 234 49.58 -25.70 19.07
C ALA A 234 49.79 -24.56 20.06
N GLY A 235 49.46 -23.34 19.64
CA GLY A 235 49.61 -22.12 20.43
C GLY A 235 48.34 -21.28 20.45
N THR A 236 48.48 -20.03 20.90
CA THR A 236 47.43 -19.04 20.97
C THR A 236 47.85 -17.75 20.29
N VAL A 237 46.89 -17.09 19.65
CA VAL A 237 47.08 -15.82 18.94
C VAL A 237 46.00 -14.83 19.38
N HIS A 238 46.32 -13.55 19.35
CA HIS A 238 45.37 -12.47 19.62
C HIS A 238 44.91 -11.87 18.28
N LEU A 239 43.61 -11.91 18.02
CA LEU A 239 42.95 -11.43 16.80
C LEU A 239 41.65 -10.72 17.18
N HIS A 240 41.44 -9.51 16.65
CA HIS A 240 40.21 -8.72 16.85
C HIS A 240 39.79 -8.52 18.32
N GLY A 241 40.73 -8.50 19.27
CA GLY A 241 40.44 -8.35 20.70
C GLY A 241 40.23 -9.66 21.47
N GLU A 242 40.29 -10.81 20.79
CA GLU A 242 40.04 -12.14 21.36
C GLU A 242 41.27 -13.05 21.24
N VAL A 243 41.40 -14.00 22.17
CA VAL A 243 42.47 -15.02 22.14
C VAL A 243 41.93 -16.29 21.49
N TRP A 244 42.54 -16.67 20.37
CA TRP A 244 42.16 -17.84 19.58
C TRP A 244 43.23 -18.93 19.67
N GLY A 245 42.80 -20.19 19.67
CA GLY A 245 43.69 -21.32 19.48
C GLY A 245 44.24 -21.33 18.06
N ALA A 246 45.52 -21.61 17.88
CA ALA A 246 46.16 -21.60 16.58
C ALA A 246 47.22 -22.70 16.44
N ARG A 247 47.48 -23.10 15.19
CA ARG A 247 48.46 -24.13 14.85
C ARG A 247 49.45 -23.58 13.83
N CYS A 248 50.74 -23.73 14.12
CA CYS A 248 51.82 -23.41 13.19
C CYS A 248 52.96 -24.42 13.37
N PRO A 249 53.46 -25.05 12.30
CA PRO A 249 54.61 -25.96 12.39
C PRO A 249 55.94 -25.22 12.63
N GLN A 250 56.00 -23.91 12.36
CA GLN A 250 57.20 -23.10 12.55
C GLN A 250 57.23 -22.47 13.96
N PRO A 251 58.41 -22.24 14.55
CA PRO A 251 58.53 -21.50 15.80
C PRO A 251 58.18 -20.02 15.55
N ILE A 252 57.23 -19.49 16.33
CA ILE A 252 56.83 -18.08 16.29
C ILE A 252 57.07 -17.48 17.69
N PRO A 253 57.90 -16.43 17.83
CA PRO A 253 58.13 -15.81 19.13
C PRO A 253 56.87 -15.04 19.60
N PRO A 254 56.62 -14.97 20.92
CA PRO A 254 55.58 -14.12 21.49
C PRO A 254 55.69 -12.67 21.00
N GLY A 255 54.56 -12.08 20.61
CA GLY A 255 54.46 -10.72 20.08
C GLY A 255 54.71 -10.59 18.57
N ALA A 256 55.12 -11.66 17.87
CA ALA A 256 55.31 -11.60 16.42
C ALA A 256 53.97 -11.44 15.67
N ALA A 257 54.01 -10.69 14.57
CA ALA A 257 52.87 -10.56 13.67
C ALA A 257 52.65 -11.86 12.88
N ILE A 258 51.40 -12.30 12.82
CA ILE A 258 50.98 -13.52 12.11
C ILE A 258 49.86 -13.21 11.11
N ARG A 259 49.72 -14.05 10.10
CA ARG A 259 48.61 -14.04 9.15
C ARG A 259 47.85 -15.36 9.24
N VAL A 260 46.53 -15.30 9.26
CA VAL A 260 45.67 -16.49 9.26
C VAL A 260 45.51 -17.00 7.83
N LEU A 261 45.82 -18.27 7.61
CA LEU A 261 45.69 -18.95 6.32
C LEU A 261 44.37 -19.69 6.18
N ALA A 262 43.93 -20.33 7.26
CA ALA A 262 42.72 -21.14 7.27
C ALA A 262 42.17 -21.26 8.69
N ARG A 263 40.93 -21.75 8.79
CA ARG A 263 40.27 -22.06 10.06
C ARG A 263 39.80 -23.51 10.04
N ASP A 264 40.17 -24.25 11.07
CA ASP A 264 39.71 -25.62 11.33
C ASP A 264 38.94 -25.64 12.67
N GLY A 265 37.62 -25.53 12.59
CA GLY A 265 36.74 -25.45 13.77
C GLY A 265 37.01 -24.22 14.64
N LEU A 266 37.62 -24.42 15.81
CA LEU A 266 38.04 -23.36 16.75
C LEU A 266 39.56 -23.13 16.75
N THR A 267 40.30 -23.79 15.86
CA THR A 267 41.75 -23.64 15.71
C THR A 267 42.08 -22.93 14.40
N LEU A 268 42.90 -21.89 14.46
CA LEU A 268 43.36 -21.14 13.28
C LEU A 268 44.69 -21.70 12.77
N VAL A 269 44.84 -21.83 11.47
CA VAL A 269 46.14 -22.13 10.84
C VAL A 269 46.82 -20.81 10.51
N VAL A 270 48.01 -20.59 11.06
CA VAL A 270 48.69 -19.28 10.98
C VAL A 270 50.13 -19.42 10.50
N GLU A 271 50.63 -18.38 9.86
CA GLU A 271 52.03 -18.25 9.44
C GLU A 271 52.65 -16.93 9.95
N PRO A 272 53.96 -16.88 10.20
CA PRO A 272 54.65 -15.64 10.55
C PRO A 272 54.68 -14.69 9.35
N LEU A 273 54.36 -13.41 9.58
CA LEU A 273 54.47 -12.38 8.55
C LEU A 273 55.95 -11.96 8.43
N SER A 274 56.59 -12.23 7.28
CA SER A 274 58.00 -11.89 7.06
C SER A 274 58.24 -10.37 7.14
N GLN A 275 59.41 -9.95 7.65
CA GLN A 275 59.69 -8.54 7.92
C GLN A 275 59.76 -7.65 6.66
N GLU A 276 59.93 -8.22 5.47
CA GLU A 276 59.89 -7.48 4.20
C GLU A 276 58.50 -6.88 3.91
N GLU A 277 57.41 -7.55 4.28
CA GLU A 277 56.05 -7.04 4.07
C GLU A 277 55.64 -5.99 5.14
N GLN A 278 56.31 -5.99 6.30
CA GLN A 278 56.06 -5.03 7.39
C GLN A 278 56.67 -3.65 7.09
N SER A 279 57.75 -3.59 6.29
CA SER A 279 58.38 -2.32 5.90
C SER A 279 57.61 -1.57 4.80
N ASN A 280 56.74 -2.24 4.05
CA ASN A 280 55.99 -1.64 2.93
C ASN A 280 54.58 -1.15 3.34
N ARG A 281 54.21 -1.28 4.62
CA ARG A 281 52.88 -0.93 5.17
C ARG A 281 52.89 0.20 6.21
N LYS A 282 54.05 0.80 6.45
CA LYS A 282 54.22 2.06 7.19
C LYS A 282 54.28 3.22 6.20
#